data_AF-A0A923VEG1-F1
#
_entry.id   AF-A0A923VEG1-F1
#
_cell.length_a   1.000
_cell.length_b   1.000
_cell.length_c   1.000
_cell.angle_alpha   90.00
_cell.angle_beta   90.00
_cell.angle_gamma   90.00
#
_symmetry.space_group_name_H-M   'P 1'
#
loop_
_entity.id
_entity.type
_entity.pdbx_description
1 polymer ?
#
loop_
_entity_poly.entity_id
_entity_poly.type
_entity_poly.pdbx_seq_one_letter_code
_entity_poly.pdbx_strand_id
1 'polypeptide(L)'
;MKAYTNVVITLFFTAIFFGTIQISAAQDKKQTKEIITQNLIANQQYVFYAQNVTPMSGRQRYLTSEYTVNIFKDTIQCDLPYFGRAYSAPMSASDNGIKFTSTNFNYTIDSTKKGKYKVTIKPKDAQDVQVMNFTIFSNGTASLNVSCTNRQAISFNGYIEARKQKKLSN
;
A
#
# COMPACT_ATOMS: atom_id res chain seq x y z
N MET A 1 -15.19 55.50 -18.08
CA MET A 1 -15.64 54.10 -18.32
C MET A 1 -14.58 53.22 -18.99
N LYS A 2 -13.91 53.65 -20.08
CA LYS A 2 -12.89 52.81 -20.79
C LYS A 2 -11.71 52.30 -19.93
N ALA A 3 -11.25 53.07 -18.95
CA ALA A 3 -10.13 52.67 -18.07
C ALA A 3 -10.48 51.51 -17.11
N TYR A 4 -11.72 51.47 -16.59
CA TYR A 4 -12.17 50.40 -15.69
C TYR A 4 -12.38 49.08 -16.44
N THR A 5 -12.81 49.14 -17.70
CA THR A 5 -12.95 47.96 -18.57
C THR A 5 -11.60 47.26 -18.82
N ASN A 6 -10.53 48.02 -19.07
CA ASN A 6 -9.19 47.45 -19.31
C ASN A 6 -8.56 46.83 -18.05
N VAL A 7 -8.82 47.40 -16.87
CA VAL A 7 -8.34 46.86 -15.58
C VAL A 7 -9.05 45.54 -15.23
N VAL A 8 -10.37 45.46 -15.43
CA VAL A 8 -11.16 44.25 -15.16
C VAL A 8 -10.78 43.11 -16.11
N ILE A 9 -10.55 43.40 -17.41
CA ILE A 9 -10.09 42.39 -18.38
C ILE A 9 -8.70 41.86 -18.00
N THR A 10 -7.78 42.71 -17.56
CA THR A 10 -6.43 42.29 -17.16
C THR A 10 -6.44 41.41 -15.91
N LEU A 11 -7.30 41.72 -14.92
CA LEU A 11 -7.53 40.88 -13.73
C LEU A 11 -8.14 39.51 -14.06
N PHE A 12 -8.99 39.44 -15.09
CA PHE A 12 -9.56 38.17 -15.55
C PHE A 12 -8.53 37.29 -16.26
N PHE A 13 -7.63 37.88 -17.08
CA PHE A 13 -6.59 37.15 -17.79
C PHE A 13 -5.49 36.59 -16.85
N THR A 14 -5.13 37.30 -15.79
CA THR A 14 -4.15 36.80 -14.81
C THR A 14 -4.69 35.64 -13.97
N ALA A 15 -5.98 35.65 -13.61
CA ALA A 15 -6.63 34.54 -12.89
C ALA A 15 -6.63 33.23 -13.70
N ILE A 16 -6.80 33.30 -15.02
CA ILE A 16 -6.75 32.13 -15.92
C ILE A 16 -5.32 31.57 -16.00
N PHE A 17 -4.31 32.44 -16.04
CA PHE A 17 -2.90 32.02 -16.14
C PHE A 17 -2.40 31.30 -14.87
N PHE A 18 -2.81 31.75 -13.68
CA PHE A 18 -2.51 31.03 -12.43
C PHE A 18 -3.27 29.71 -12.31
N GLY A 19 -4.50 29.63 -12.82
CA GLY A 19 -5.31 28.40 -12.81
C GLY A 19 -4.72 27.26 -13.65
N THR A 20 -4.19 27.55 -14.85
CA THR A 20 -3.67 26.52 -15.77
C THR A 20 -2.33 25.92 -15.33
N ILE A 21 -1.45 26.72 -14.72
CA ILE A 21 -0.14 26.25 -14.21
C ILE A 21 -0.32 25.27 -13.04
N GLN A 22 -1.24 25.55 -12.11
CA GLN A 22 -1.52 24.69 -10.96
C GLN A 22 -2.13 23.34 -11.37
N ILE A 23 -3.01 23.34 -12.38
CA ILE A 23 -3.65 22.12 -12.89
C ILE A 23 -2.61 21.21 -13.55
N SER A 24 -1.67 21.78 -14.33
CA SER A 24 -0.63 21.01 -15.02
C SER A 24 0.32 20.31 -14.03
N ALA A 25 0.81 21.02 -13.02
CA ALA A 25 1.72 20.46 -12.01
C ALA A 25 1.08 19.35 -11.14
N ALA A 26 -0.23 19.43 -10.88
CA ALA A 26 -0.96 18.38 -10.16
C ALA A 26 -1.18 17.12 -11.01
N GLN A 27 -1.41 17.29 -12.32
CA GLN A 27 -1.56 16.19 -13.27
C GLN A 27 -0.23 15.42 -13.44
N ASP A 28 0.90 16.12 -13.57
CA ASP A 28 2.22 15.49 -13.70
C ASP A 28 2.61 14.64 -12.48
N LYS A 29 2.34 15.14 -11.27
CA LYS A 29 2.60 14.39 -10.02
C LYS A 29 1.77 13.12 -9.92
N LYS A 30 0.49 13.19 -10.32
CA LYS A 30 -0.42 12.04 -10.32
C LYS A 30 0.04 10.96 -11.30
N GLN A 31 0.40 11.37 -12.51
CA GLN A 31 0.88 10.46 -13.56
C GLN A 31 2.23 9.82 -13.19
N THR A 32 3.12 10.59 -12.55
CA THR A 32 4.40 10.07 -12.03
C THR A 32 4.19 9.00 -10.96
N LYS A 33 3.30 9.23 -9.98
CA LYS A 33 2.99 8.22 -8.95
C LYS A 33 2.37 6.94 -9.52
N GLU A 34 1.53 7.07 -10.54
CA GLU A 34 0.94 5.92 -11.22
C GLU A 34 2.00 5.03 -11.88
N ILE A 35 2.93 5.64 -12.61
CA ILE A 35 4.04 4.94 -13.27
C ILE A 35 4.96 4.28 -12.24
N ILE A 36 5.32 5.00 -11.16
CA ILE A 36 6.15 4.43 -10.08
C ILE A 36 5.45 3.22 -9.47
N THR A 37 4.17 3.35 -9.09
CA THR A 37 3.39 2.27 -8.47
C THR A 37 3.31 1.05 -9.39
N GLN A 38 3.05 1.26 -10.69
CA GLN A 38 3.00 0.18 -11.66
C GLN A 38 4.35 -0.56 -11.75
N ASN A 39 5.47 0.18 -11.80
CA ASN A 39 6.80 -0.41 -11.83
C ASN A 39 7.14 -1.19 -10.55
N LEU A 40 6.75 -0.68 -9.38
CA LEU A 40 6.95 -1.36 -8.10
C LEU A 40 6.26 -2.73 -8.08
N ILE A 41 5.00 -2.78 -8.52
CA ILE A 41 4.20 -4.01 -8.57
C ILE A 41 4.78 -4.98 -9.61
N ALA A 42 5.08 -4.50 -10.82
CA ALA A 42 5.59 -5.32 -11.90
C ALA A 42 6.96 -5.96 -11.56
N ASN A 43 7.83 -5.20 -10.90
CA ASN A 43 9.15 -5.68 -10.50
C ASN A 43 9.15 -6.44 -9.16
N GLN A 44 8.01 -6.49 -8.46
CA GLN A 44 7.90 -7.13 -7.14
C GLN A 44 8.95 -6.60 -6.16
N GLN A 45 9.14 -5.28 -6.11
CA GLN A 45 10.15 -4.63 -5.28
C GLN A 45 9.54 -3.45 -4.53
N TYR A 46 8.81 -3.74 -3.46
CA TYR A 46 8.15 -2.71 -2.67
C TYR A 46 7.93 -3.14 -1.23
N VAL A 47 7.68 -2.15 -0.38
CA VAL A 47 7.31 -2.34 1.01
C VAL A 47 5.92 -1.80 1.20
N PHE A 48 5.01 -2.62 1.72
CA PHE A 48 3.72 -2.16 2.22
C PHE A 48 3.90 -1.72 3.68
N TYR A 49 3.48 -0.50 3.98
CA TYR A 49 3.47 0.07 5.32
C TYR A 49 2.03 0.10 5.83
N ALA A 50 1.74 -0.72 6.86
CA ALA A 50 0.43 -0.74 7.48
C ALA A 50 0.26 0.48 8.39
N GLN A 51 -0.85 1.21 8.22
CA GLN A 51 -1.22 2.35 9.05
C GLN A 51 -2.37 1.99 9.98
N ASN A 52 -3.30 1.16 9.50
CA ASN A 52 -4.52 0.83 10.19
C ASN A 52 -4.76 -0.69 10.08
N VAL A 53 -5.42 -1.25 11.10
CA VAL A 53 -5.82 -2.64 11.13
C VAL A 53 -7.31 -2.77 11.46
N THR A 54 -7.98 -3.67 10.77
CA THR A 54 -9.40 -3.98 10.96
C THR A 54 -9.57 -5.49 11.10
N PRO A 55 -9.74 -6.00 12.32
CA PRO A 55 -10.12 -7.39 12.58
C PRO A 55 -11.49 -7.72 11.99
N MET A 56 -11.76 -9.00 11.71
CA MET A 56 -13.12 -9.43 11.33
C MET A 56 -14.17 -9.11 12.40
N SER A 57 -13.81 -9.23 13.67
CA SER A 57 -14.65 -8.84 14.80
C SER A 57 -13.96 -7.74 15.60
N GLY A 58 -14.49 -6.53 15.55
CA GLY A 58 -13.98 -5.40 16.34
C GLY A 58 -13.94 -4.10 15.55
N ARG A 59 -13.41 -3.06 16.20
CA ARG A 59 -13.21 -1.74 15.58
C ARG A 59 -11.86 -1.67 14.89
N GLN A 60 -11.78 -0.86 13.84
CA GLN A 60 -10.52 -0.45 13.24
C GLN A 60 -9.63 0.22 14.30
N ARG A 61 -8.33 -0.02 14.23
CA ARG A 61 -7.31 0.59 15.10
C ARG A 61 -6.21 1.23 14.25
N TYR A 62 -5.69 2.36 14.70
CA TYR A 62 -4.49 2.97 14.16
C TYR A 62 -3.25 2.32 14.77
N LEU A 63 -2.25 2.06 13.93
CA LEU A 63 -0.98 1.50 14.35
C LEU A 63 -0.04 2.64 14.73
N THR A 64 0.59 2.54 15.91
CA THR A 64 1.54 3.52 16.44
C THR A 64 3.00 3.13 16.19
N SER A 65 3.24 1.88 15.78
CA SER A 65 4.54 1.35 15.38
C SER A 65 4.54 1.05 13.88
N GLU A 66 5.73 1.05 13.28
CA GLU A 66 5.89 0.67 11.89
C GLU A 66 5.74 -0.85 11.73
N TYR A 67 4.79 -1.26 10.89
CA TYR A 67 4.54 -2.66 10.53
C TYR A 67 4.54 -2.80 9.02
N THR A 68 5.21 -3.82 8.51
CA THR A 68 5.52 -3.91 7.07
C THR A 68 5.33 -5.29 6.48
N VAL A 69 5.08 -5.29 5.17
CA VAL A 69 5.28 -6.47 4.32
C VAL A 69 6.27 -6.08 3.23
N ASN A 70 7.46 -6.63 3.31
CA ASN A 70 8.51 -6.43 2.33
C ASN A 70 8.34 -7.48 1.24
N ILE A 71 8.17 -7.03 0.00
CA ILE A 71 7.91 -7.88 -1.15
C ILE A 71 9.09 -7.75 -2.11
N PHE A 72 9.80 -8.86 -2.26
CA PHE A 72 10.85 -9.09 -3.23
C PHE A 72 10.44 -10.21 -4.17
N LYS A 73 11.15 -10.33 -5.30
CA LYS A 73 10.89 -11.37 -6.30
C LYS A 73 11.03 -12.79 -5.76
N ASP A 74 11.92 -12.99 -4.81
CA ASP A 74 12.26 -14.29 -4.22
C ASP A 74 11.90 -14.41 -2.74
N THR A 75 11.54 -13.30 -2.09
CA THR A 75 11.39 -13.25 -0.63
C THR A 75 10.23 -12.35 -0.24
N ILE A 76 9.35 -12.85 0.64
CA ILE A 76 8.38 -12.04 1.37
C ILE A 76 8.78 -12.03 2.84
N GLN A 77 8.90 -10.85 3.44
CA GLN A 77 9.07 -10.70 4.88
C GLN A 77 7.90 -9.92 5.45
N CYS A 78 7.09 -10.58 6.26
CA CYS A 78 5.92 -10.01 6.90
C CYS A 78 6.21 -9.77 8.38
N ASP A 79 5.93 -8.56 8.85
CA ASP A 79 5.84 -8.21 10.26
C ASP A 79 4.59 -7.35 10.45
N LEU A 80 3.47 -8.01 10.73
CA LEU A 80 2.19 -7.37 10.97
C LEU A 80 1.68 -7.72 12.37
N PRO A 81 0.96 -6.81 13.04
CA PRO A 81 0.34 -7.11 14.33
C PRO A 81 -0.93 -7.93 14.09
N TYR A 82 -1.27 -8.81 15.03
CA TYR A 82 -2.53 -9.54 14.98
C TYR A 82 -3.46 -9.07 16.10
N PHE A 83 -4.69 -8.75 15.73
CA PHE A 83 -5.77 -8.43 16.65
C PHE A 83 -6.97 -9.27 16.23
N GLY A 84 -7.34 -10.26 17.01
CA GLY A 84 -8.44 -11.16 16.63
C GLY A 84 -8.49 -12.42 17.45
N ARG A 85 -9.39 -13.32 17.06
CA ARG A 85 -9.56 -14.62 17.70
C ARG A 85 -8.66 -15.65 17.01
N ALA A 86 -7.82 -16.30 17.80
CA ALA A 86 -7.16 -17.53 17.40
C ALA A 86 -8.05 -18.72 17.78
N TYR A 87 -8.11 -19.72 16.90
CA TYR A 87 -8.90 -20.94 17.09
C TYR A 87 -8.06 -22.10 17.64
N SER A 88 -6.73 -21.97 17.62
CA SER A 88 -5.80 -22.88 18.28
C SER A 88 -4.84 -22.09 19.18
N ALA A 89 -4.36 -22.71 20.25
CA ALA A 89 -3.28 -22.12 21.04
C ALA A 89 -2.03 -21.97 20.16
N PRO A 90 -1.38 -20.79 20.13
CA PRO A 90 -0.13 -20.63 19.41
C PRO A 90 0.94 -21.54 20.02
N MET A 91 1.74 -22.22 19.18
CA MET A 91 2.82 -23.10 19.63
C MET A 91 3.89 -22.37 20.45
N SER A 92 4.01 -21.05 20.29
CA SER A 92 4.89 -20.20 21.09
C SER A 92 4.09 -19.03 21.69
N ALA A 93 4.27 -18.79 22.99
CA ALA A 93 3.61 -17.69 23.70
C ALA A 93 4.14 -16.29 23.30
N SER A 94 5.20 -16.23 22.49
CA SER A 94 5.95 -15.02 22.18
C SER A 94 5.59 -14.37 20.85
N ASP A 95 4.87 -15.05 19.95
CA ASP A 95 4.63 -14.55 18.59
C ASP A 95 3.16 -14.15 18.36
N ASN A 96 2.80 -13.00 18.93
CA ASN A 96 1.45 -12.44 18.87
C ASN A 96 1.14 -11.70 17.54
N GLY A 97 2.05 -11.72 16.57
CA GLY A 97 1.88 -11.09 15.26
C GLY A 97 1.61 -12.09 14.14
N ILE A 98 1.47 -11.57 12.92
CA ILE A 98 1.64 -12.32 11.67
C ILE A 98 3.07 -12.04 11.21
N LYS A 99 4.00 -12.90 11.64
CA LYS A 99 5.43 -12.78 11.33
C LYS A 99 5.90 -14.00 10.57
N PHE A 100 6.46 -13.80 9.39
CA PHE A 100 7.08 -14.89 8.63
C PHE A 100 8.02 -14.34 7.55
N THR A 101 8.95 -15.20 7.16
CA THR A 101 9.71 -15.05 5.91
C THR A 101 9.35 -16.23 5.01
N SER A 102 8.98 -15.93 3.77
CA SER A 102 8.65 -16.92 2.75
C SER A 102 9.61 -16.75 1.58
N THR A 103 10.20 -17.85 1.14
CA THR A 103 11.02 -17.91 -0.10
C THR A 103 10.36 -18.77 -1.17
N ASN A 104 9.26 -19.45 -0.83
CA ASN A 104 8.46 -20.25 -1.74
C ASN A 104 7.00 -19.75 -1.72
N PHE A 105 6.65 -18.91 -2.68
CA PHE A 105 5.31 -18.36 -2.81
C PHE A 105 4.89 -18.20 -4.28
N ASN A 106 3.58 -18.14 -4.49
CA ASN A 106 3.02 -17.66 -5.75
C ASN A 106 2.66 -16.18 -5.63
N TYR A 107 2.95 -15.41 -6.67
CA TYR A 107 2.60 -13.99 -6.79
C TYR A 107 1.84 -13.79 -8.11
N THR A 108 0.59 -13.34 -8.03
CA THR A 108 -0.24 -13.07 -9.23
C THR A 108 -0.78 -11.65 -9.20
N ILE A 109 -0.83 -11.01 -10.36
CA ILE A 109 -1.33 -9.63 -10.54
C ILE A 109 -2.55 -9.65 -11.46
N ASP A 110 -3.66 -9.09 -11.01
CA ASP A 110 -4.85 -8.82 -11.84
C ASP A 110 -5.10 -7.32 -11.91
N SER A 111 -4.95 -6.73 -13.09
CA SER A 111 -5.34 -5.34 -13.36
C SER A 111 -6.84 -5.26 -13.65
N THR A 112 -7.63 -5.02 -12.60
CA THR A 112 -9.11 -5.09 -12.71
C THR A 112 -9.76 -3.84 -13.32
N LYS A 113 -9.14 -2.65 -13.13
CA LYS A 113 -9.58 -1.34 -13.67
C LYS A 113 -8.36 -0.42 -13.79
N LYS A 114 -8.42 0.60 -14.65
CA LYS A 114 -7.33 1.61 -14.77
C LYS A 114 -7.01 2.19 -13.39
N GLY A 115 -5.74 2.07 -12.97
CA GLY A 115 -5.26 2.56 -11.69
C GLY A 115 -5.60 1.70 -10.45
N LYS A 116 -6.06 0.45 -10.62
CA LYS A 116 -6.29 -0.49 -9.51
C LYS A 116 -5.75 -1.89 -9.83
N TYR A 117 -4.80 -2.34 -9.02
CA TYR A 117 -4.13 -3.63 -9.12
C TYR A 117 -4.57 -4.54 -7.97
N LYS A 118 -4.93 -5.78 -8.28
CA LYS A 118 -5.09 -6.82 -7.26
C LYS A 118 -3.86 -7.70 -7.30
N VAL A 119 -3.19 -7.85 -6.16
CA VAL A 119 -2.03 -8.73 -6.04
C VAL A 119 -2.38 -9.81 -5.05
N THR A 120 -2.21 -11.07 -5.45
CA THR A 120 -2.44 -12.24 -4.59
C THR A 120 -1.12 -12.93 -4.34
N ILE A 121 -0.75 -13.06 -3.07
CA ILE A 121 0.44 -13.77 -2.62
C ILE A 121 0.00 -15.01 -1.83
N LYS A 122 0.51 -16.18 -2.22
CA LYS A 122 0.24 -17.45 -1.54
C LYS A 122 1.57 -18.08 -1.12
N PRO A 123 2.03 -17.86 0.13
CA PRO A 123 3.20 -18.56 0.64
C PRO A 123 2.90 -20.05 0.82
N LYS A 124 3.88 -20.90 0.53
CA LYS A 124 3.78 -22.37 0.67
C LYS A 124 4.56 -22.90 1.88
N ASP A 125 5.42 -22.07 2.43
CA ASP A 125 6.33 -22.32 3.55
C ASP A 125 5.97 -21.50 4.81
N ALA A 126 4.91 -20.69 4.76
CA ALA A 126 4.36 -20.01 5.94
C ALA A 126 3.42 -20.95 6.70
N GLN A 127 3.57 -21.00 8.03
CA GLN A 127 2.84 -21.95 8.88
C GLN A 127 1.33 -21.64 8.99
N ASP A 128 0.95 -20.36 9.14
CA ASP A 128 -0.44 -19.97 9.39
C ASP A 128 -1.08 -19.22 8.20
N VAL A 129 -0.30 -18.42 7.47
CA VAL A 129 -0.80 -17.56 6.40
C VAL A 129 -1.07 -18.38 5.14
N GLN A 130 -2.32 -18.40 4.68
CA GLN A 130 -2.72 -19.09 3.45
C GLN A 130 -2.63 -18.16 2.23
N VAL A 131 -3.15 -16.94 2.37
CA VAL A 131 -3.28 -15.98 1.26
C VAL A 131 -3.19 -14.56 1.78
N MET A 132 -2.43 -13.73 1.07
CA MET A 132 -2.40 -12.27 1.22
C MET A 132 -2.97 -11.63 -0.05
N ASN A 133 -4.10 -10.95 0.08
CA ASN A 133 -4.77 -10.27 -1.02
C ASN A 133 -4.59 -8.75 -0.88
N PHE A 134 -3.79 -8.17 -1.74
CA PHE A 134 -3.61 -6.72 -1.83
C PHE A 134 -4.55 -6.12 -2.87
N THR A 135 -5.09 -4.94 -2.56
CA THR A 135 -5.63 -4.00 -3.55
C THR A 135 -4.78 -2.75 -3.50
N ILE A 136 -4.06 -2.46 -4.59
CA ILE A 136 -3.12 -1.33 -4.70
C ILE A 136 -3.65 -0.35 -5.73
N PHE A 137 -3.73 0.92 -5.37
CA PHE A 137 -4.17 2.00 -6.25
C PHE A 137 -2.97 2.73 -6.85
N SER A 138 -3.16 3.37 -8.01
CA SER A 138 -2.10 4.09 -8.73
C SER A 138 -1.44 5.24 -7.94
N ASN A 139 -2.11 5.75 -6.90
CA ASN A 139 -1.54 6.75 -6.01
C ASN A 139 -0.60 6.17 -4.92
N GLY A 140 -0.43 4.84 -4.88
CA GLY A 140 0.38 4.13 -3.89
C GLY A 140 -0.38 3.69 -2.64
N THR A 141 -1.63 4.13 -2.43
CA THR A 141 -2.46 3.61 -1.33
C THR A 141 -2.80 2.14 -1.57
N ALA A 142 -2.88 1.37 -0.50
CA ALA A 142 -3.16 -0.05 -0.58
C ALA A 142 -3.97 -0.56 0.60
N SER A 143 -4.76 -1.59 0.34
CA SER A 143 -5.32 -2.45 1.38
C SER A 143 -4.78 -3.86 1.24
N LEU A 144 -4.71 -4.57 2.36
CA LEU A 144 -4.24 -5.95 2.46
C LEU A 144 -5.25 -6.74 3.29
N ASN A 145 -5.74 -7.86 2.78
CA ASN A 145 -6.44 -8.87 3.57
C ASN A 145 -5.56 -10.10 3.71
N VAL A 146 -5.36 -10.56 4.95
CA VAL A 146 -4.59 -11.77 5.27
C VAL A 146 -5.56 -12.84 5.76
N SER A 147 -5.56 -13.97 5.07
CA SER A 147 -6.30 -15.17 5.45
C SER A 147 -5.36 -16.17 6.11
N CYS A 148 -5.75 -16.66 7.27
CA CYS A 148 -4.97 -17.57 8.12
C CYS A 148 -5.70 -18.90 8.29
N THR A 149 -4.96 -19.96 8.62
CA THR A 149 -5.50 -21.30 8.87
C THR A 149 -6.15 -21.37 10.26
N ASN A 150 -5.45 -20.88 11.29
CA ASN A 150 -5.85 -21.05 12.68
C ASN A 150 -6.32 -19.75 13.34
N ARG A 151 -6.49 -18.69 12.54
CA ARG A 151 -6.84 -17.35 13.00
C ARG A 151 -7.90 -16.75 12.10
N GLN A 152 -8.75 -15.88 12.65
CA GLN A 152 -9.64 -15.07 11.83
C GLN A 152 -8.85 -14.21 10.85
N ALA A 153 -9.40 -14.03 9.64
CA ALA A 153 -8.83 -13.12 8.67
C ALA A 153 -8.77 -11.70 9.24
N ILE A 154 -7.81 -10.92 8.75
CA ILE A 154 -7.56 -9.57 9.22
C ILE A 154 -7.19 -8.68 8.04
N SER A 155 -7.62 -7.42 8.09
CA SER A 155 -7.37 -6.46 7.04
C SER A 155 -6.53 -5.30 7.52
N PHE A 156 -5.71 -4.75 6.64
CA PHE A 156 -4.88 -3.59 6.87
C PHE A 156 -5.08 -2.57 5.76
N ASN A 157 -4.99 -1.29 6.11
CA ASN A 157 -4.89 -0.20 5.16
C ASN A 157 -3.58 0.53 5.36
N GLY A 158 -3.04 1.05 4.26
CA GLY A 158 -1.76 1.73 4.26
C GLY A 158 -1.35 2.15 2.86
N TYR A 159 -0.05 2.08 2.60
CA TYR A 159 0.52 2.49 1.32
C TYR A 159 1.74 1.64 0.98
N ILE A 160 2.14 1.64 -0.29
CA ILE A 160 3.36 1.02 -0.75
C ILE A 160 4.40 2.09 -1.10
N GLU A 161 5.67 1.78 -0.86
CA GLU A 161 6.79 2.57 -1.34
C GLU A 161 7.89 1.68 -1.92
N ALA A 162 8.77 2.30 -2.70
CA ALA A 162 10.05 1.70 -3.05
C ALA A 162 10.83 1.41 -1.76
N ARG A 163 11.53 0.27 -1.73
CA ARG A 163 12.43 -0.02 -0.62
C ARG A 163 13.49 1.08 -0.51
N LYS A 164 13.68 1.60 0.72
CA LYS A 164 14.85 2.43 1.03
C LYS A 164 16.09 1.55 0.93
N GLN A 165 16.97 1.85 -0.03
CA GLN A 165 18.27 1.20 -0.14
C GLN A 165 19.01 1.39 1.20
N LYS A 166 19.46 0.31 1.83
CA LYS A 166 20.29 0.41 3.02
C LYS A 166 21.62 1.03 2.57
N LYS A 167 21.86 2.31 2.88
CA LYS A 167 23.18 2.91 2.67
C LYS A 167 24.16 2.09 3.50
N LEU A 168 25.06 1.35 2.84
CA LEU A 168 26.22 0.76 3.49
C LEU A 168 27.04 1.93 4.03
N SER A 169 27.16 2.02 5.35
CA SER A 169 28.18 2.86 5.98
C SER A 169 29.53 2.23 5.65
N ASN A 170 30.28 2.85 4.74
CA ASN A 170 31.71 2.60 4.59
C ASN A 170 32.46 3.20 5.78
#